data_AF-A0A7W1LCM7-F1
#
_entry.id   AF-A0A7W1LCM7-F1
#
_cell.length_a   1.000
_cell.length_b   1.000
_cell.length_c   1.000
_cell.angle_alpha   90.00
_cell.angle_beta   90.00
_cell.angle_gamma   90.00
#
_symmetry.space_group_name_H-M   'P 1'
#
loop_
_entity.id
_entity.type
_entity.pdbx_description
1 polymer ?
#
loop_
_entity_poly.entity_id
_entity_poly.type
_entity_poly.pdbx_seq_one_letter_code
_entity_poly.pdbx_strand_id
1 'polypeptide(L)' 'GYDNALVSMRATFIANGAAFKKGFVAEPFQNIQVYNLMCAILGLQPAKNDGDFSVVSQMLKKPKLLPPNPSVRTK' A
#
# COMPACT_ATOMS: atom_id res chain seq x y z
N GLY A 1 -9.26 -13.74 15.08
CA GLY A 1 -8.47 -14.73 14.32
C GLY A 1 -7.28 -15.16 15.15
N TYR A 2 -6.46 -16.06 14.61
CA TYR A 2 -5.15 -16.41 15.20
C TYR A 2 -4.11 -15.32 14.93
N ASP A 3 -2.88 -15.52 15.41
CA ASP A 3 -1.75 -14.62 15.15
C ASP A 3 -1.48 -14.49 13.64
N ASN A 4 -1.40 -13.25 13.15
CA ASN A 4 -1.20 -12.92 11.75
C ASN A 4 0.22 -13.20 11.25
N ALA A 5 1.18 -13.43 12.15
CA ALA A 5 2.54 -13.85 11.81
C ALA A 5 2.61 -15.31 11.36
N LEU A 6 1.60 -16.13 11.69
CA LEU A 6 1.54 -17.53 11.28
C LEU A 6 1.44 -17.65 9.76
N VAL A 7 2.25 -18.54 9.17
CA VAL A 7 2.29 -18.77 7.72
C VAL A 7 0.91 -19.17 7.18
N SER A 8 0.14 -19.95 7.94
CA SER A 8 -1.22 -20.36 7.58
C SER A 8 -2.23 -19.21 7.53
N MET A 9 -1.92 -18.08 8.18
CA MET A 9 -2.78 -16.89 8.22
C MET A 9 -2.36 -15.82 7.20
N ARG A 10 -1.34 -16.08 6.36
CA ARG A 10 -0.93 -15.16 5.31
C ARG A 10 -1.98 -15.07 4.21
N ALA A 11 -2.26 -13.85 3.78
CA ALA A 11 -3.13 -13.59 2.64
C ALA A 11 -2.34 -13.47 1.34
N THR A 12 -3.02 -13.72 0.21
CA THR A 12 -2.46 -13.51 -1.12
C THR A 12 -2.71 -12.08 -1.59
N PHE A 13 -1.71 -11.48 -2.24
CA PHE A 13 -1.84 -10.20 -2.94
C PHE A 13 -1.43 -10.38 -4.40
N ILE A 14 -2.35 -10.07 -5.33
CA ILE A 14 -2.11 -10.10 -6.78
C ILE A 14 -2.56 -8.76 -7.35
N ALA A 15 -1.71 -8.13 -8.13
CA ALA A 15 -1.97 -6.84 -8.73
C ALA A 15 -1.68 -6.87 -10.24
N ASN A 16 -2.63 -6.38 -11.04
CA ASN A 16 -2.48 -6.24 -12.48
C ASN A 16 -3.12 -4.93 -12.95
N GLY A 17 -2.45 -4.22 -13.85
CA GLY A 17 -2.97 -2.97 -14.42
C GLY A 17 -1.87 -2.08 -14.98
N ALA A 18 -2.29 -0.94 -15.56
CA ALA A 18 -1.36 0.01 -16.17
C ALA A 18 -0.39 0.62 -15.14
N ALA A 19 -0.84 0.83 -13.90
CA ALA A 19 -0.04 1.43 -12.83
C ALA A 19 1.07 0.51 -12.30
N PHE A 20 0.85 -0.81 -12.28
CA PHE A 20 1.79 -1.80 -11.73
C PHE A 20 2.89 -2.19 -12.73
N LYS A 21 4.08 -2.51 -12.22
CA LYS A 21 5.15 -3.17 -12.99
C LYS A 21 4.69 -4.58 -13.38
N LYS A 22 5.08 -5.02 -14.59
CA LYS A 22 4.78 -6.38 -15.06
C LYS A 22 5.84 -7.35 -14.54
N GLY A 23 5.42 -8.55 -14.12
CA GLY A 23 6.34 -9.60 -13.65
C GLY A 23 7.09 -9.25 -12.37
N PHE A 24 6.64 -8.25 -11.61
CA PHE A 24 7.25 -7.88 -10.35
C PHE A 24 6.75 -8.79 -9.23
N VAL A 25 7.68 -9.43 -8.52
CA VAL A 25 7.39 -10.22 -7.30
C VAL A 25 7.77 -9.35 -6.12
N ALA A 26 6.79 -9.02 -5.29
CA ALA A 26 7.02 -8.25 -4.08
C ALA A 26 7.42 -9.17 -2.91
N GLU A 27 8.29 -8.67 -2.03
CA GLU A 27 8.49 -9.28 -0.72
C GLU A 27 7.19 -9.22 0.12
N PRO A 28 6.99 -10.17 1.06
CA PRO A 28 5.84 -10.13 1.95
C PRO A 28 5.74 -8.78 2.70
N PHE A 29 4.55 -8.21 2.71
CA PHE A 29 4.27 -6.94 3.38
C PHE A 29 2.94 -6.99 4.12
N GLN A 30 2.75 -6.09 5.07
CA GLN A 30 1.50 -5.99 5.84
C GLN A 30 0.40 -5.32 5.00
N ASN A 31 -0.84 -5.78 5.15
CA ASN A 31 -1.98 -5.24 4.40
C ASN A 31 -2.26 -3.74 4.66
N ILE A 32 -1.79 -3.18 5.79
CA ILE A 32 -1.91 -1.75 6.10
C ILE A 32 -1.28 -0.84 5.03
N GLN A 33 -0.31 -1.37 4.26
CA GLN A 33 0.35 -0.61 3.19
C GLN A 33 -0.53 -0.41 1.94
N VAL A 34 -1.57 -1.24 1.77
CA VAL A 34 -2.42 -1.25 0.57
C VAL A 34 -3.19 0.07 0.41
N TYR A 35 -3.57 0.73 1.50
CA TYR A 35 -4.29 2.00 1.43
C TYR A 35 -3.49 3.10 0.72
N ASN A 36 -2.22 3.28 1.08
CA ASN A 36 -1.33 4.25 0.45
C ASN A 36 -1.06 3.90 -1.01
N LEU A 37 -0.94 2.61 -1.33
CA LEU A 37 -0.80 2.13 -2.71
C LEU A 37 -2.02 2.51 -3.58
N MET A 38 -3.24 2.33 -3.05
CA MET A 38 -4.47 2.74 -3.74
C MET A 38 -4.54 4.26 -3.93
N CYS A 39 -4.21 5.03 -2.89
CA CYS A 39 -4.19 6.50 -2.98
C CYS A 39 -3.21 6.98 -4.06
N ALA A 40 -2.02 6.38 -4.14
CA ALA A 40 -1.02 6.70 -5.16
C ALA A 40 -1.54 6.41 -6.59
N ILE A 41 -2.24 5.29 -6.80
CA ILE A 41 -2.80 4.92 -8.11
C ILE A 41 -3.93 5.88 -8.51
N LEU A 42 -4.78 6.27 -7.56
CA LEU A 42 -5.93 7.14 -7.80
C LEU A 42 -5.59 8.64 -7.78
N GLY A 43 -4.35 9.01 -7.42
CA GLY A 43 -3.94 10.41 -7.30
C GLY A 43 -4.59 11.13 -6.11
N LEU A 44 -4.88 10.41 -5.03
CA LEU A 44 -5.53 10.94 -3.82
C LEU A 44 -4.50 11.33 -2.77
N GLN A 45 -4.84 12.35 -1.97
CA GLN A 45 -4.13 12.63 -0.72
C GLN A 45 -4.56 11.60 0.33
N PRO A 46 -3.63 10.81 0.89
CA PRO A 46 -3.99 9.85 1.93
C PRO A 46 -4.41 10.58 3.21
N ALA A 47 -5.40 10.03 3.89
CA ALA A 47 -5.65 10.37 5.29
C ALA A 47 -4.54 9.79 6.19
N LYS A 48 -4.43 10.26 7.43
CA LYS A 48 -3.48 9.70 8.41
C LYS A 48 -3.75 8.21 8.59
N ASN A 49 -2.71 7.39 8.41
CA ASN A 49 -2.75 5.93 8.54
C ASN A 49 -1.36 5.41 8.93
N ASP A 50 -1.28 4.14 9.36
CA ASP A 50 -0.04 3.51 9.83
C ASP A 50 0.81 2.91 8.71
N GLY A 51 0.40 3.09 7.44
CA GLY A 51 1.14 2.61 6.30
C GLY A 51 2.35 3.49 5.96
N ASP A 52 3.45 2.85 5.59
CA ASP A 52 4.61 3.42 4.94
C ASP A 52 4.60 3.09 3.44
N PHE A 53 4.42 4.12 2.62
CA PHE A 53 4.42 4.00 1.16
C PHE A 53 5.74 3.48 0.59
N SER A 54 6.86 3.69 1.29
CA SER A 54 8.19 3.26 0.83
C SER A 54 8.22 1.74 0.54
N VAL A 55 7.53 0.96 1.38
CA VAL A 55 7.43 -0.51 1.32
C VAL A 55 6.79 -1.00 0.02
N VAL A 56 5.81 -0.28 -0.51
CA VAL A 56 5.00 -0.70 -1.67
C VAL A 56 5.27 0.10 -2.94
N SER A 57 6.01 1.21 -2.83
CA SER A 57 6.32 2.12 -3.94
C SER A 57 6.96 1.42 -5.14
N GLN A 58 7.82 0.42 -4.89
CA GLN A 58 8.55 -0.29 -5.94
C GLN A 58 7.65 -1.13 -6.85
N MET A 59 6.42 -1.46 -6.43
CA MET A 59 5.43 -2.19 -7.24
C MET A 59 4.89 -1.35 -8.41
N LEU A 60 4.97 -0.02 -8.31
CA LEU A 60 4.41 0.91 -9.30
C LEU A 60 5.43 1.32 -10.37
N LYS A 61 4.96 1.53 -11.61
CA LYS A 61 5.80 2.07 -12.70
C LYS A 61 6.21 3.52 -12.45
N LYS A 62 5.31 4.31 -11.84
CA LYS A 62 5.51 5.73 -11.51
C LYS A 62 5.09 5.96 -10.06
N PRO A 63 5.98 5.69 -9.08
CA PRO A 63 5.64 5.85 -7.67
C PRO A 63 5.47 7.33 -7.34
N LYS A 64 4.26 7.72 -6.95
CA LYS A 64 3.95 9.05 -6.45
C LYS A 64 2.79 8.98 -5.47
N LEU A 65 3.05 9.30 -4.22
CA LEU A 65 2.01 9.53 -3.22
C LEU A 65 1.96 11.04 -2.93
N LEU A 66 0.77 11.60 -2.95
CA LEU A 66 0.59 13.00 -2.57
C LEU A 66 0.82 13.15 -1.06
N PRO A 67 1.29 14.32 -0.58
CA PRO A 67 1.47 14.54 0.84
C PRO A 67 0.13 14.35 1.58
N PRO A 68 0.16 13.84 2.83
CA PRO A 68 -1.04 13.63 3.61
C PRO A 68 -1.76 14.96 3.87
N ASN A 69 -3.09 14.90 3.91
CA ASN A 69 -3.90 16.09 4.12
C ASN A 69 -3.66 16.65 5.55
N PRO A 70 -3.13 17.89 5.69
CA PRO A 70 -2.84 18.49 6.99
C PRO A 70 -4.10 18.90 7.79
N SER A 71 -5.28 18.92 7.16
CA SER A 71 -6.52 19.42 7.77
C SER A 71 -7.27 18.39 8.62
N VAL A 72 -6.86 17.12 8.65
CA VAL A 72 -7.49 16.11 9.51
C VAL A 72 -6.91 16.24 10.93
N ARG A 73 -7.48 17.16 11.70
CA ARG A 73 -7.28 17.30 13.14
C ARG A 73 -7.77 16.02 13.81
N THR A 74 -6.87 15.27 14.46
CA THR A 74 -7.22 14.19 15.37
C THR A 74 -8.15 14.75 16.45
N LYS A 75 -9.39 14.27 16.50
CA LYS A 75 -10.20 14.36 17.71
C LYS A 75 -9.70 13.35 18.73
#